data_AF-A0A6G1R9L9-F1
#
_entry.id   AF-A0A6G1R9L9-F1
#
_cell.length_a   1.000
_cell.length_b   1.000
_cell.length_c   1.000
_cell.angle_alpha   90.00
_cell.angle_beta   90.00
_cell.angle_gamma   90.00
#
_symmetry.space_group_name_H-M   'P 1'
#
loop_
_entity.id
_entity.type
_entity.pdbx_description
1 polymer ?
#
loop_
_entity_poly.entity_id
_entity_poly.type
_entity_poly.pdbx_seq_one_letter_code
_entity_poly.pdbx_strand_id
1 'polypeptide(L)'
;VLLIGCQDANSQARLLCGECLGQLGAIDPGRLDFSTSETQGKHFTFVAGVEDPNFAYGLLTELTRAFLAYADNVRAQDSAAYAIQELLSIYDCRETNTDCPGSRLWRRFPEQVQEILEPHLNTRYKSYQKAVNWSKMKQPIYLSKLGDNFAEWSATWAGYLITKVRHDLARKVFDCCSIMMKNDYKVTIYLLPHILVYVLLGCSQEDQQEVYMEIMAVLKHDDQSTRRLEDSASDLSQLSTQTVFSMLDHLTQWARHKFQILIAEKSAGKSSKDRGDLKTSSEDYEEYQNVTRFLDLIPQDALAVASFRSKAYTRAVMHFESFITEKKQNIQEHLGFL
;
A
#
# COMPACT_ATOMS: atom_id res chain seq x y z
N VAL A 1 10.62 13.18 12.97
CA VAL A 1 9.43 13.44 13.81
C VAL A 1 8.65 14.66 13.35
N LEU A 2 9.20 15.88 13.37
CA LEU A 2 8.48 17.10 12.96
C LEU A 2 7.92 17.04 11.52
N LEU A 3 8.74 16.63 10.55
CA LEU A 3 8.27 16.47 9.16
C LEU A 3 7.16 15.42 9.00
N ILE A 4 7.17 14.36 9.81
CA ILE A 4 6.10 13.34 9.83
C ILE A 4 4.84 13.93 10.47
N GLY A 5 4.98 14.72 11.54
CA GLY A 5 3.87 15.41 12.21
C GLY A 5 3.19 16.47 11.33
N CYS A 6 3.86 17.00 10.30
CA CYS A 6 3.22 17.86 9.30
C CYS A 6 2.18 17.13 8.44
N GLN A 7 2.14 15.79 8.46
CA GLN A 7 1.14 14.97 7.77
C GLN A 7 0.01 14.53 8.71
N ASP A 8 -0.06 15.07 9.93
CA ASP A 8 -1.11 14.71 10.89
C ASP A 8 -2.50 15.13 10.42
N ALA A 9 -3.53 14.35 10.75
CA ALA A 9 -4.91 14.66 10.40
C ALA A 9 -5.41 15.93 11.11
N ASN A 10 -4.90 16.22 12.31
CA ASN A 10 -5.24 17.39 13.09
C ASN A 10 -4.52 18.64 12.56
N SER A 11 -5.29 19.63 12.09
CA SER A 11 -4.77 20.89 11.57
C SER A 11 -3.93 21.66 12.59
N GLN A 12 -4.31 21.62 13.87
CA GLN A 12 -3.56 22.28 14.95
C GLN A 12 -2.21 21.62 15.17
N ALA A 13 -2.14 20.28 15.10
CA ALA A 13 -0.88 19.56 15.21
C ALA A 13 0.06 19.90 14.05
N ARG A 14 -0.47 20.01 12.82
CA ARG A 14 0.31 20.46 11.65
C ARG A 14 0.85 21.88 11.83
N LEU A 15 0.03 22.80 12.35
CA LEU A 15 0.45 24.18 12.63
C LEU A 15 1.58 24.23 13.66
N LEU A 16 1.44 23.52 14.79
CA LEU A 16 2.47 23.47 15.82
C LEU A 16 3.77 22.82 15.32
N CYS A 17 3.68 21.78 14.50
CA CYS A 17 4.86 21.22 13.83
C CYS A 17 5.51 22.25 12.90
N GLY A 18 4.70 23.04 12.18
CA GLY A 18 5.16 24.15 11.35
C GLY A 18 5.85 25.26 12.15
N GLU A 19 5.32 25.63 13.31
CA GLU A 19 5.95 26.58 14.23
C GLU A 19 7.29 26.07 14.73
N CYS A 20 7.37 24.80 15.15
CA CYS A 20 8.63 24.16 15.54
C CYS A 20 9.66 24.16 14.41
N LEU A 21 9.24 23.86 13.17
CA LEU A 21 10.11 23.96 12.00
C LEU A 21 10.54 25.40 11.72
N GLY A 22 9.66 26.37 11.94
CA GLY A 22 9.96 27.79 11.83
C GLY A 22 11.04 28.25 12.81
N GLN A 23 11.07 27.70 14.03
CA GLN A 23 12.12 27.96 15.02
C GLN A 23 13.50 27.41 14.62
N LEU A 24 13.55 26.33 13.83
CA LEU A 24 14.82 25.79 13.31
C LEU A 24 15.46 26.73 12.28
N GLY A 25 14.66 27.57 11.62
CA GLY A 25 15.11 28.48 10.57
C GLY A 25 15.49 27.76 9.27
N ALA A 26 16.08 28.51 8.33
CA ALA A 26 16.51 27.97 7.05
C ALA A 26 17.70 27.00 7.26
N ILE A 27 17.51 25.75 6.87
CA ILE A 27 18.56 24.73 6.90
C ILE A 27 19.31 24.77 5.58
N ASP A 28 20.65 24.83 5.64
CA ASP A 28 21.52 24.71 4.47
C ASP A 28 21.54 23.25 3.98
N PRO A 29 20.96 22.94 2.81
CA PRO A 29 20.92 21.57 2.30
C PRO A 29 22.32 21.00 2.02
N GLY A 30 23.31 21.85 1.75
CA GLY A 30 24.69 21.43 1.50
C GLY A 30 25.43 20.94 2.74
N ARG A 31 24.83 21.12 3.93
CA ARG A 31 25.35 20.64 5.22
C ARG A 31 24.66 19.38 5.73
N LEU A 32 23.65 18.89 5.01
CA LEU A 32 22.93 17.68 5.35
C LEU A 32 23.60 16.50 4.65
N ASP A 33 24.11 15.55 5.44
CA ASP A 33 24.61 14.27 4.93
C ASP A 33 23.41 13.39 4.53
N PHE A 34 22.79 13.71 3.40
CA PHE A 34 21.83 12.81 2.78
C PHE A 34 22.61 11.71 2.07
N SER A 35 22.97 10.63 2.77
CA SER A 35 23.25 9.41 2.05
C SER A 35 21.94 9.00 1.37
N THR A 36 21.96 8.77 0.06
CA THR A 36 20.81 8.25 -0.69
C THR A 36 20.29 6.92 -0.12
N SER A 37 21.12 6.24 0.70
CA SER A 37 20.77 5.07 1.49
C SER A 37 19.98 5.35 2.79
N GLU A 38 19.93 6.59 3.29
CA GLU A 38 19.18 6.97 4.51
C GLU A 38 17.81 7.59 4.22
N THR A 39 17.62 8.18 3.03
CA THR A 39 16.27 8.61 2.57
C THR A 39 15.31 7.44 2.39
N GLN A 40 15.84 6.26 2.08
CA GLN A 40 15.16 4.99 2.34
C GLN A 40 15.62 4.55 3.72
N GLY A 41 14.94 4.99 4.79
CA GLY A 41 15.35 4.61 6.14
C GLY A 41 15.68 3.11 6.21
N LYS A 42 16.61 2.70 7.09
CA LYS A 42 17.04 1.32 7.39
C LYS A 42 15.90 0.29 7.62
N HIS A 43 14.65 0.72 7.48
CA HIS A 43 13.38 0.08 7.77
C HIS A 43 12.56 -0.35 6.54
N PHE A 44 12.93 0.02 5.30
CA PHE A 44 12.20 -0.40 4.09
C PHE A 44 12.91 -1.55 3.39
N THR A 45 12.92 -2.72 4.03
CA THR A 45 13.10 -3.97 3.28
C THR A 45 11.89 -4.12 2.38
N PHE A 46 12.09 -4.20 1.06
CA PHE A 46 11.00 -4.47 0.13
C PHE A 46 10.34 -5.80 0.51
N VAL A 47 9.02 -5.79 0.65
CA VAL A 47 8.22 -6.94 1.08
C VAL A 47 7.43 -7.45 -0.12
N ALA A 48 7.79 -8.65 -0.58
CA ALA A 48 7.27 -9.21 -1.83
C ALA A 48 5.89 -9.89 -1.68
N GLY A 49 5.54 -10.38 -0.49
CA GLY A 49 4.32 -11.14 -0.25
C GLY A 49 3.97 -11.28 1.23
N VAL A 50 2.79 -11.82 1.53
CA VAL A 50 2.32 -12.02 2.91
C VAL A 50 3.07 -13.12 3.64
N GLU A 51 3.81 -13.98 2.93
CA GLU A 51 4.65 -15.03 3.52
C GLU A 51 5.94 -14.47 4.13
N ASP A 52 6.35 -13.27 3.72
CA ASP A 52 7.57 -12.64 4.22
C ASP A 52 7.40 -12.25 5.70
N PRO A 53 8.29 -12.67 6.62
CA PRO A 53 8.22 -12.27 8.03
C PRO A 53 8.32 -10.76 8.25
N ASN A 54 8.90 -10.00 7.31
CA ASN A 54 8.90 -8.53 7.34
C ASN A 54 7.50 -7.94 7.12
N PHE A 55 6.67 -8.60 6.31
CA PHE A 55 5.26 -8.23 6.16
C PHE A 55 4.53 -8.37 7.49
N ALA A 56 4.63 -9.56 8.11
CA ALA A 56 3.96 -9.85 9.37
C ALA A 56 4.43 -8.91 10.49
N TYR A 57 5.74 -8.65 10.57
CA TYR A 57 6.32 -7.69 11.51
C TYR A 57 5.77 -6.28 11.31
N GLY A 58 5.78 -5.78 10.07
CA GLY A 58 5.27 -4.44 9.74
C GLY A 58 3.78 -4.30 10.02
N LEU A 59 2.97 -5.27 9.61
CA LEU A 59 1.52 -5.26 9.82
C LEU A 59 1.14 -5.32 11.30
N LEU A 60 1.76 -6.21 12.09
CA LEU A 60 1.52 -6.26 13.54
C LEU A 60 1.96 -4.97 14.24
N THR A 61 3.05 -4.34 13.79
CA THR A 61 3.49 -3.03 14.30
C THR A 61 2.46 -1.93 14.00
N GLU A 62 1.96 -1.87 12.76
CA GLU A 62 0.93 -0.91 12.36
C GLU A 62 -0.40 -1.12 13.08
N LEU A 63 -0.79 -2.38 13.32
CA LEU A 63 -1.99 -2.71 14.11
C LEU A 63 -1.80 -2.39 15.59
N THR A 64 -0.61 -2.56 16.15
CA THR A 64 -0.29 -2.15 17.53
C THR A 64 -0.41 -0.63 17.66
N ARG A 65 0.13 0.13 16.69
CA ARG A 65 -0.05 1.58 16.62
C ARG A 65 -1.54 1.94 16.58
N ALA A 66 -2.33 1.28 15.73
CA ALA A 66 -3.76 1.52 15.65
C ALA A 66 -4.46 1.20 16.98
N PHE A 67 -4.18 0.04 17.58
CA PHE A 67 -4.75 -0.37 18.87
C PHE A 67 -4.53 0.67 19.97
N LEU A 68 -3.33 1.24 20.05
CA LEU A 68 -3.00 2.31 21.00
C LEU A 68 -3.66 3.64 20.65
N ALA A 69 -3.71 3.99 19.36
CA ALA A 69 -4.29 5.25 18.89
C ALA A 69 -5.81 5.35 19.14
N TYR A 70 -6.51 4.22 19.19
CA TYR A 70 -7.96 4.17 19.40
C TYR A 70 -8.37 3.73 20.82
N ALA A 71 -7.53 3.95 21.84
CA ALA A 71 -7.85 3.61 23.23
C ALA A 71 -9.18 4.21 23.73
N ASP A 72 -9.58 5.38 23.21
CA ASP A 72 -10.84 6.05 23.57
C ASP A 72 -12.05 5.59 22.72
N ASN A 73 -11.83 4.75 21.70
CA ASN A 73 -12.87 4.20 20.83
C ASN A 73 -12.88 2.68 20.91
N VAL A 74 -13.66 2.15 21.86
CA VAL A 74 -13.78 0.72 22.16
C VAL A 74 -14.03 -0.12 20.91
N ARG A 75 -14.89 0.33 19.98
CA ARG A 75 -15.20 -0.43 18.76
C ARG A 75 -14.01 -0.53 17.81
N ALA A 76 -13.29 0.57 17.63
CA ALA A 76 -12.10 0.60 16.79
C ALA A 76 -10.94 -0.18 17.43
N GLN A 77 -10.78 -0.07 18.76
CA GLN A 77 -9.79 -0.83 19.50
C GLN A 77 -10.07 -2.34 19.47
N ASP A 78 -11.31 -2.78 19.67
CA ASP A 78 -11.72 -4.18 19.54
C ASP A 78 -11.48 -4.72 18.11
N SER A 79 -11.63 -3.86 17.10
CA SER A 79 -11.34 -4.21 15.70
C SER A 79 -9.85 -4.45 15.48
N ALA A 80 -8.98 -3.62 16.09
CA ALA A 80 -7.54 -3.83 16.08
C ALA A 80 -7.16 -5.10 16.86
N ALA A 81 -7.74 -5.30 18.04
CA ALA A 81 -7.50 -6.48 18.88
C ALA A 81 -7.86 -7.78 18.16
N TYR A 82 -8.99 -7.80 17.45
CA TYR A 82 -9.38 -8.92 16.59
C TYR A 82 -8.35 -9.17 15.48
N ALA A 83 -7.94 -8.15 14.74
CA ALA A 83 -6.94 -8.30 13.67
C ALA A 83 -5.60 -8.81 14.22
N ILE A 84 -5.12 -8.27 15.35
CA ILE A 84 -3.90 -8.71 16.03
C ILE A 84 -4.00 -10.18 16.40
N GLN A 85 -5.07 -10.59 17.08
CA GLN A 85 -5.30 -11.99 17.48
C GLN A 85 -5.23 -12.94 16.28
N GLU A 86 -5.96 -12.64 15.20
CA GLU A 86 -5.99 -13.49 14.02
C GLU A 86 -4.61 -13.56 13.34
N LEU A 87 -3.87 -12.46 13.25
CA LEU A 87 -2.54 -12.47 12.65
C LEU A 87 -1.51 -13.23 13.50
N LEU A 88 -1.55 -13.08 14.83
CA LEU A 88 -0.69 -13.85 15.72
C LEU A 88 -0.93 -15.37 15.53
N SER A 89 -2.20 -15.76 15.36
CA SER A 89 -2.59 -17.13 15.05
C SER A 89 -2.12 -17.58 13.65
N ILE A 90 -2.34 -16.77 12.62
CA ILE A 90 -1.97 -17.07 11.22
C ILE A 90 -0.46 -17.29 11.07
N TYR A 91 0.36 -16.46 11.72
CA TYR A 91 1.82 -16.53 11.64
C TYR A 91 2.47 -17.41 12.72
N ASP A 92 1.66 -18.06 13.57
CA ASP A 92 2.11 -18.79 14.76
C ASP A 92 3.07 -17.96 15.64
N CYS A 93 2.83 -16.64 15.72
CA CYS A 93 3.69 -15.66 16.37
C CYS A 93 3.45 -15.68 17.87
N ARG A 94 4.28 -16.41 18.60
CA ARG A 94 4.19 -16.59 20.05
C ARG A 94 5.56 -16.81 20.66
N GLU A 95 5.66 -16.55 21.96
CA GLU A 95 6.83 -16.93 22.73
C GLU A 95 6.86 -18.45 22.94
N THR A 96 7.89 -19.10 22.41
CA THR A 96 8.12 -20.54 22.60
C THR A 96 9.61 -20.83 22.72
N ASN A 97 9.95 -21.84 23.51
CA ASN A 97 11.33 -22.33 23.63
C ASN A 97 11.85 -23.03 22.35
N THR A 98 10.95 -23.38 21.43
CA THR A 98 11.27 -24.01 20.14
C THR A 98 11.58 -22.95 19.08
N ASP A 99 12.69 -23.09 18.36
CA ASP A 99 13.02 -22.18 17.25
C ASP A 99 12.15 -22.49 16.00
N CYS A 100 11.02 -21.80 15.90
CA CYS A 100 10.14 -21.81 14.73
C CYS A 100 10.04 -20.41 14.09
N PRO A 101 9.55 -20.28 12.84
CA PRO A 101 9.40 -18.97 12.18
C PRO A 101 8.62 -17.95 13.01
N GLY A 102 7.53 -18.37 13.66
CA GLY A 102 6.72 -17.51 14.52
C GLY A 102 7.46 -17.04 15.79
N SER A 103 8.24 -17.91 16.43
CA SER A 103 9.10 -17.53 17.58
C SER A 103 10.23 -16.58 17.20
N ARG A 104 10.74 -16.67 15.96
CA ARG A 104 11.73 -15.73 15.43
C ARG A 104 11.09 -14.38 15.15
N LEU A 105 9.86 -14.36 14.63
CA LEU A 105 9.09 -13.14 14.45
C LEU A 105 8.80 -12.46 15.80
N TRP A 106 8.34 -13.21 16.80
CA TRP A 106 8.07 -12.70 18.15
C TRP A 106 9.28 -11.94 18.75
N ARG A 107 10.47 -12.56 18.68
CA ARG A 107 11.72 -11.98 19.20
C ARG A 107 12.19 -10.71 18.48
N ARG A 108 11.63 -10.38 17.31
CA ARG A 108 11.96 -9.13 16.60
C ARG A 108 11.26 -7.92 17.20
N PHE A 109 10.11 -8.11 17.87
CA PHE A 109 9.37 -7.01 18.47
C PHE A 109 10.09 -6.48 19.71
N PRO A 110 10.14 -5.14 19.92
CA PRO A 110 10.54 -4.57 21.20
C PRO A 110 9.65 -5.07 22.34
N GLU A 111 10.20 -5.13 23.56
CA GLU A 111 9.49 -5.59 24.76
C GLU A 111 8.13 -4.88 24.96
N GLN A 112 8.10 -3.57 24.77
CA GLN A 112 6.87 -2.75 24.83
C GLN A 112 5.77 -3.22 23.86
N VAL A 113 6.15 -3.68 22.67
CA VAL A 113 5.21 -4.21 21.68
C VAL A 113 4.79 -5.63 22.05
N GLN A 114 5.71 -6.45 22.55
CA GLN A 114 5.41 -7.80 23.05
C GLN A 114 4.38 -7.76 24.20
N GLU A 115 4.52 -6.83 25.16
CA GLU A 115 3.56 -6.63 26.25
C GLU A 115 2.13 -6.32 25.76
N ILE A 116 2.01 -5.62 24.62
CA ILE A 116 0.71 -5.31 24.01
C ILE A 116 0.16 -6.51 23.24
N LEU A 117 1.02 -7.28 22.56
CA LEU A 117 0.63 -8.42 21.76
C LEU A 117 0.27 -9.65 22.61
N GLU A 118 0.96 -9.85 23.74
CA GLU A 118 0.85 -11.06 24.58
C GLU A 118 -0.59 -11.38 25.03
N PRO A 119 -1.39 -10.41 25.53
CA PRO A 119 -2.78 -10.67 25.89
C PRO A 119 -3.60 -11.25 24.73
N HIS A 120 -3.30 -10.84 23.49
CA HIS A 120 -4.04 -11.22 22.28
C HIS A 120 -3.74 -12.63 21.78
N LEU A 121 -2.77 -13.34 22.38
CA LEU A 121 -2.50 -14.75 22.07
C LEU A 121 -3.62 -15.68 22.57
N ASN A 122 -4.34 -15.26 23.61
CA ASN A 122 -5.31 -16.10 24.32
C ASN A 122 -6.74 -15.53 24.25
N THR A 123 -6.94 -14.40 23.58
CA THR A 123 -8.26 -13.78 23.42
C THR A 123 -9.17 -14.60 22.52
N ARG A 124 -10.47 -14.29 22.55
CA ARG A 124 -11.51 -14.96 21.75
C ARG A 124 -12.39 -13.95 21.03
N TYR A 125 -11.79 -12.87 20.52
CA TYR A 125 -12.49 -11.90 19.69
C TYR A 125 -13.12 -12.59 18.48
N LYS A 126 -14.33 -12.16 18.12
CA LYS A 126 -15.07 -12.67 16.97
C LYS A 126 -15.52 -11.51 16.11
N SER A 127 -15.34 -11.65 14.81
CA SER A 127 -15.92 -10.73 13.84
C SER A 127 -17.42 -10.98 13.70
N TYR A 128 -18.22 -9.96 14.00
CA TYR A 128 -19.63 -9.89 13.65
C TYR A 128 -19.84 -8.79 12.62
N GLN A 129 -19.26 -8.99 11.43
CA GLN A 129 -19.56 -8.11 10.30
C GLN A 129 -20.74 -8.65 9.48
N LYS A 130 -21.69 -7.76 9.20
CA LYS A 130 -22.71 -8.03 8.20
C LYS A 130 -22.04 -8.10 6.84
N ALA A 131 -22.26 -9.19 6.10
CA ALA A 131 -21.75 -9.34 4.75
C ALA A 131 -22.17 -8.13 3.89
N VAL A 132 -21.19 -7.40 3.37
CA VAL A 132 -21.42 -6.30 2.42
C VAL A 132 -21.77 -6.94 1.08
N ASN A 133 -22.87 -6.49 0.47
CA ASN A 133 -23.26 -7.00 -0.84
C ASN A 133 -22.51 -6.26 -1.95
N TRP A 134 -21.37 -6.80 -2.36
CA TRP A 134 -20.51 -6.23 -3.38
C TRP A 134 -21.08 -6.34 -4.81
N SER A 135 -22.05 -7.22 -5.07
CA SER A 135 -22.57 -7.45 -6.43
C SER A 135 -23.41 -6.30 -7.01
N LYS A 136 -23.85 -5.37 -6.16
CA LYS A 136 -24.61 -4.18 -6.58
C LYS A 136 -23.74 -2.93 -6.71
N MET A 137 -22.43 -3.05 -6.45
CA MET A 137 -21.52 -1.91 -6.48
C MET A 137 -21.24 -1.50 -7.92
N LYS A 138 -21.44 -0.21 -8.22
CA LYS A 138 -21.10 0.37 -9.52
C LYS A 138 -19.70 0.98 -9.44
N GLN A 139 -18.85 0.62 -10.40
CA GLN A 139 -17.52 1.22 -10.58
C GLN A 139 -17.63 2.51 -11.42
N PRO A 140 -16.80 3.53 -11.16
CA PRO A 140 -15.79 3.64 -10.09
C PRO A 140 -16.40 3.97 -8.70
N ILE A 141 -15.72 3.54 -7.63
CA ILE A 141 -16.05 3.84 -6.23
C ILE A 141 -15.63 5.27 -5.88
N TYR A 142 -14.52 5.76 -6.45
CA TYR A 142 -14.02 7.12 -6.28
C TYR A 142 -15.08 8.15 -6.65
N LEU A 143 -15.35 9.10 -5.73
CA LEU A 143 -16.41 10.11 -5.83
C LEU A 143 -17.85 9.56 -5.93
N SER A 144 -18.04 8.27 -5.65
CA SER A 144 -19.37 7.71 -5.44
C SER A 144 -19.89 8.04 -4.04
N LYS A 145 -21.16 7.70 -3.77
CA LYS A 145 -21.74 7.82 -2.42
C LYS A 145 -21.04 7.02 -1.33
N LEU A 146 -20.17 6.07 -1.70
CA LEU A 146 -19.42 5.21 -0.77
C LEU A 146 -17.93 5.57 -0.75
N GLY A 147 -17.56 6.70 -1.37
CA GLY A 147 -16.20 7.19 -1.47
C GLY A 147 -16.18 8.71 -1.60
N ASP A 148 -17.02 9.38 -0.79
CA ASP A 148 -17.13 10.84 -0.75
C ASP A 148 -15.96 11.50 0.02
N ASN A 149 -15.30 10.73 0.87
CA ASN A 149 -14.08 11.08 1.57
C ASN A 149 -13.05 9.95 1.49
N PHE A 150 -11.80 10.28 1.79
CA PHE A 150 -10.67 9.37 1.57
C PHE A 150 -10.77 8.08 2.41
N ALA A 151 -11.17 8.19 3.68
CA ALA A 151 -11.27 7.04 4.57
C ALA A 151 -12.35 6.05 4.08
N GLU A 152 -13.50 6.56 3.67
CA GLU A 152 -14.58 5.73 3.11
C GLU A 152 -14.21 5.11 1.77
N TRP A 153 -13.63 5.91 0.85
CA TRP A 153 -13.18 5.44 -0.45
C TRP A 153 -12.15 4.32 -0.31
N SER A 154 -11.07 4.57 0.44
CA SER A 154 -9.96 3.63 0.58
C SER A 154 -10.40 2.33 1.25
N ALA A 155 -11.22 2.40 2.31
CA ALA A 155 -11.71 1.22 3.01
C ALA A 155 -12.71 0.42 2.17
N THR A 156 -13.59 1.09 1.43
CA THR A 156 -14.56 0.45 0.53
C THR A 156 -13.83 -0.23 -0.63
N TRP A 157 -12.86 0.46 -1.24
CA TRP A 157 -12.06 -0.11 -2.33
C TRP A 157 -11.20 -1.28 -1.86
N ALA A 158 -10.51 -1.16 -0.72
CA ALA A 158 -9.76 -2.27 -0.13
C ALA A 158 -10.66 -3.48 0.15
N GLY A 159 -11.81 -3.26 0.79
CA GLY A 159 -12.79 -4.32 1.05
C GLY A 159 -13.29 -5.00 -0.22
N TYR A 160 -13.51 -4.22 -1.28
CA TYR A 160 -13.90 -4.75 -2.59
C TYR A 160 -12.78 -5.60 -3.21
N LEU A 161 -11.54 -5.10 -3.23
CA LEU A 161 -10.38 -5.80 -3.77
C LEU A 161 -10.11 -7.12 -3.04
N ILE A 162 -10.27 -7.16 -1.71
CA ILE A 162 -10.09 -8.39 -0.92
C ILE A 162 -11.03 -9.50 -1.40
N THR A 163 -12.24 -9.18 -1.86
CA THR A 163 -13.16 -10.19 -2.39
C THR A 163 -12.67 -10.88 -3.67
N LYS A 164 -11.73 -10.25 -4.38
CA LYS A 164 -11.12 -10.74 -5.62
C LYS A 164 -9.80 -11.48 -5.36
N VAL A 165 -9.28 -11.48 -4.12
CA VAL A 165 -8.06 -12.19 -3.77
C VAL A 165 -8.30 -13.71 -3.75
N ARG A 166 -7.60 -14.44 -4.61
CA ARG A 166 -7.70 -15.91 -4.71
C ARG A 166 -6.74 -16.65 -3.79
N HIS A 167 -5.65 -16.01 -3.37
CA HIS A 167 -4.63 -16.64 -2.53
C HIS A 167 -5.12 -16.81 -1.08
N ASP A 168 -5.16 -18.06 -0.60
CA ASP A 168 -5.83 -18.41 0.67
C ASP A 168 -5.24 -17.72 1.90
N LEU A 169 -3.91 -17.72 2.04
CA LEU A 169 -3.24 -17.08 3.18
C LEU A 169 -3.46 -15.56 3.15
N ALA A 170 -3.27 -14.96 1.98
CA ALA A 170 -3.40 -13.52 1.80
C ALA A 170 -4.84 -13.06 2.08
N ARG A 171 -5.82 -13.84 1.62
CA ARG A 171 -7.23 -13.60 1.91
C ARG A 171 -7.51 -13.61 3.41
N LYS A 172 -7.04 -14.61 4.16
CA LYS A 172 -7.20 -14.66 5.63
C LYS A 172 -6.59 -13.44 6.33
N VAL A 173 -5.37 -13.06 5.92
CA VAL A 173 -4.66 -11.90 6.46
C VAL A 173 -5.43 -10.60 6.19
N PHE A 174 -5.89 -10.37 4.96
CA PHE A 174 -6.61 -9.14 4.64
C PHE A 174 -8.03 -9.12 5.20
N ASP A 175 -8.73 -10.25 5.24
CA ASP A 175 -10.08 -10.36 5.80
C ASP A 175 -10.11 -9.99 7.29
N CYS A 176 -9.13 -10.44 8.08
CA CYS A 176 -9.07 -10.07 9.51
C CYS A 176 -8.80 -8.58 9.73
N CYS A 177 -8.05 -7.93 8.83
CA CYS A 177 -7.75 -6.50 8.87
C CYS A 177 -8.89 -5.62 8.32
N SER A 178 -9.86 -6.18 7.61
CA SER A 178 -10.91 -5.44 6.90
C SER A 178 -11.77 -4.55 7.81
N ILE A 179 -11.96 -4.95 9.07
CA ILE A 179 -12.67 -4.15 10.07
C ILE A 179 -11.82 -2.92 10.43
N MET A 180 -10.53 -3.13 10.66
CA MET A 180 -9.62 -2.07 11.07
C MET A 180 -9.43 -1.03 9.96
N MET A 181 -9.39 -1.46 8.69
CA MET A 181 -9.28 -0.57 7.53
C MET A 181 -10.42 0.46 7.45
N LYS A 182 -11.61 0.14 7.97
CA LYS A 182 -12.73 1.11 8.04
C LYS A 182 -12.54 2.18 9.13
N ASN A 183 -11.81 1.85 10.18
CA ASN A 183 -11.62 2.73 11.33
C ASN A 183 -10.34 3.57 11.22
N ASP A 184 -9.27 3.02 10.62
CA ASP A 184 -7.97 3.66 10.46
C ASP A 184 -7.49 3.53 9.01
N TYR A 185 -7.50 4.66 8.30
CA TYR A 185 -7.09 4.71 6.90
C TYR A 185 -5.58 4.48 6.71
N LYS A 186 -4.74 4.62 7.75
CA LYS A 186 -3.29 4.37 7.64
C LYS A 186 -3.02 2.88 7.49
N VAL A 187 -3.77 2.03 8.21
CA VAL A 187 -3.77 0.57 8.00
C VAL A 187 -4.20 0.24 6.56
N THR A 188 -5.20 0.95 6.03
CA THR A 188 -5.67 0.78 4.65
C THR A 188 -4.60 1.16 3.62
N ILE A 189 -3.96 2.32 3.78
CA ILE A 189 -2.84 2.77 2.92
C ILE A 189 -1.69 1.75 2.97
N TYR A 190 -1.37 1.22 4.14
CA TYR A 190 -0.32 0.21 4.31
C TYR A 190 -0.64 -1.09 3.56
N LEU A 191 -1.89 -1.57 3.64
CA LEU A 191 -2.29 -2.86 3.06
C LEU A 191 -2.62 -2.81 1.56
N LEU A 192 -3.15 -1.68 1.05
CA LEU A 192 -3.62 -1.55 -0.33
C LEU A 192 -2.61 -1.99 -1.40
N PRO A 193 -1.31 -1.61 -1.33
CA PRO A 193 -0.32 -2.08 -2.30
C PRO A 193 -0.18 -3.61 -2.34
N HIS A 194 -0.19 -4.25 -1.16
CA HIS A 194 -0.11 -5.71 -1.05
C HIS A 194 -1.39 -6.39 -1.53
N ILE A 195 -2.56 -5.85 -1.18
CA ILE A 195 -3.84 -6.35 -1.68
C ILE A 195 -3.85 -6.32 -3.21
N LEU A 196 -3.41 -5.21 -3.82
CA LEU A 196 -3.38 -5.06 -5.27
C LEU A 196 -2.50 -6.10 -5.96
N VAL A 197 -1.31 -6.39 -5.41
CA VAL A 197 -0.46 -7.48 -5.92
C VAL A 197 -1.27 -8.77 -5.97
N TYR A 198 -1.84 -9.21 -4.85
CA TYR A 198 -2.56 -10.49 -4.77
C TYR A 198 -3.85 -10.54 -5.59
N VAL A 199 -4.49 -9.39 -5.84
CA VAL A 199 -5.60 -9.31 -6.81
C VAL A 199 -5.07 -9.60 -8.21
N LEU A 200 -3.98 -8.93 -8.63
CA LEU A 200 -3.42 -9.07 -9.98
C LEU A 200 -2.79 -10.44 -10.27
N LEU A 201 -2.36 -11.20 -9.25
CA LEU A 201 -1.88 -12.58 -9.43
C LEU A 201 -2.99 -13.52 -9.90
N GLY A 202 -4.24 -13.27 -9.49
CA GLY A 202 -5.37 -14.17 -9.72
C GLY A 202 -6.56 -13.55 -10.45
N CYS A 203 -6.46 -12.31 -10.93
CA CYS A 203 -7.63 -11.59 -11.46
C CYS A 203 -8.10 -12.13 -12.82
N SER A 204 -9.40 -12.04 -13.08
CA SER A 204 -9.91 -12.11 -14.46
C SER A 204 -9.65 -10.79 -15.20
N GLN A 205 -9.81 -10.79 -16.52
CA GLN A 205 -9.67 -9.57 -17.31
C GLN A 205 -10.73 -8.51 -16.97
N GLU A 206 -11.92 -8.93 -16.52
CA GLU A 206 -12.97 -8.04 -16.02
C GLU A 206 -12.54 -7.35 -14.72
N ASP A 207 -12.01 -8.12 -13.76
CA ASP A 207 -11.50 -7.59 -12.50
C ASP A 207 -10.35 -6.60 -12.75
N GLN A 208 -9.44 -6.93 -13.67
CA GLN A 208 -8.33 -6.05 -14.05
C GLN A 208 -8.83 -4.72 -14.63
N GLN A 209 -9.89 -4.76 -15.45
CA GLN A 209 -10.51 -3.58 -16.01
C GLN A 209 -11.19 -2.73 -14.92
N GLU A 210 -11.84 -3.34 -13.93
CA GLU A 210 -12.43 -2.64 -12.78
C GLU A 210 -11.36 -1.89 -11.98
N VAL A 211 -10.23 -2.54 -11.68
CA VAL A 211 -9.09 -1.91 -11.00
C VAL A 211 -8.53 -0.75 -11.83
N TYR A 212 -8.34 -0.95 -13.13
CA TYR A 212 -7.86 0.09 -14.03
C TYR A 212 -8.81 1.30 -14.07
N MET A 213 -10.13 1.08 -14.17
CA MET A 213 -11.12 2.15 -14.16
C MET A 213 -11.06 2.98 -12.88
N GLU A 214 -10.88 2.35 -11.73
CA GLU A 214 -10.75 3.03 -10.45
C GLU A 214 -9.49 3.91 -10.40
N ILE A 215 -8.32 3.35 -10.77
CA ILE A 215 -7.05 4.08 -10.82
C ILE A 215 -7.15 5.27 -11.76
N MET A 216 -7.72 5.08 -12.95
CA MET A 216 -7.86 6.16 -13.92
C MET A 216 -8.86 7.23 -13.48
N ALA A 217 -9.89 6.87 -12.71
CA ALA A 217 -10.83 7.84 -12.13
C ALA A 217 -10.11 8.78 -11.15
N VAL A 218 -9.21 8.26 -10.32
CA VAL A 218 -8.37 9.07 -9.42
C VAL A 218 -7.39 9.93 -10.22
N LEU A 219 -6.61 9.33 -11.14
CA LEU A 219 -5.56 10.04 -11.87
C LEU A 219 -6.09 11.15 -12.78
N LYS A 220 -7.27 10.95 -13.40
CA LYS A 220 -7.85 11.93 -14.33
C LYS A 220 -8.65 13.03 -13.63
N HIS A 221 -8.99 12.87 -12.35
CA HIS A 221 -9.74 13.86 -11.60
C HIS A 221 -9.08 15.24 -11.68
N ASP A 222 -9.79 16.23 -12.21
CA ASP A 222 -9.28 17.59 -12.39
C ASP A 222 -9.89 18.53 -11.36
N ASP A 223 -9.09 18.86 -10.34
CA ASP A 223 -9.44 19.78 -9.26
C ASP A 223 -9.77 21.20 -9.77
N GLN A 224 -9.39 21.57 -11.00
CA GLN A 224 -9.65 22.92 -11.52
C GLN A 224 -11.14 23.22 -11.71
N SER A 225 -11.97 22.21 -11.99
CA SER A 225 -13.41 22.39 -12.15
C SER A 225 -14.16 22.56 -10.81
N THR A 226 -13.53 22.16 -9.70
CA THR A 226 -14.16 22.04 -8.37
C THR A 226 -13.63 23.05 -7.34
N ARG A 227 -12.70 23.95 -7.73
CA ARG A 227 -12.08 25.00 -6.89
C ARG A 227 -13.02 25.93 -6.12
N ARG A 228 -14.35 25.81 -6.28
CA ARG A 228 -15.36 26.61 -5.55
C ARG A 228 -15.99 25.89 -4.35
N LEU A 229 -15.69 24.61 -4.12
CA LEU A 229 -16.30 23.83 -3.04
C LEU A 229 -15.23 23.07 -2.22
N GLU A 230 -14.89 23.69 -1.08
CA GLU A 230 -14.44 23.07 0.18
C GLU A 230 -13.05 22.38 0.27
N ASP A 231 -12.33 22.71 1.36
CA ASP A 231 -11.03 22.13 1.76
C ASP A 231 -11.04 20.59 1.89
N SER A 232 -12.22 19.98 2.08
CA SER A 232 -12.40 18.52 2.23
C SER A 232 -12.16 17.73 0.93
N ALA A 233 -12.48 18.30 -0.23
CA ALA A 233 -12.27 17.67 -1.53
C ALA A 233 -10.78 17.64 -1.93
N SER A 234 -10.01 18.64 -1.48
CA SER A 234 -8.56 18.72 -1.70
C SER A 234 -7.82 17.60 -0.95
N ASP A 235 -8.29 17.24 0.25
CA ASP A 235 -7.69 16.14 1.03
C ASP A 235 -7.99 14.78 0.38
N LEU A 236 -9.21 14.58 -0.14
CA LEU A 236 -9.57 13.35 -0.86
C LEU A 236 -8.72 13.18 -2.13
N SER A 237 -8.65 14.18 -3.00
CA SER A 237 -7.93 14.07 -4.28
C SER A 237 -6.43 13.85 -4.07
N GLN A 238 -5.82 14.57 -3.12
CA GLN A 238 -4.41 14.45 -2.83
C GLN A 238 -4.06 13.09 -2.20
N LEU A 239 -4.79 12.66 -1.16
CA LEU A 239 -4.50 11.38 -0.48
C LEU A 239 -4.78 10.18 -1.38
N SER A 240 -5.86 10.19 -2.15
CA SER A 240 -6.16 9.14 -3.13
C SER A 240 -5.09 9.04 -4.20
N THR A 241 -4.66 10.17 -4.77
CA THR A 241 -3.58 10.23 -5.77
C THR A 241 -2.27 9.68 -5.21
N GLN A 242 -1.88 10.06 -3.99
CA GLN A 242 -0.66 9.53 -3.35
C GLN A 242 -0.77 8.03 -3.05
N THR A 243 -1.94 7.57 -2.63
CA THR A 243 -2.20 6.14 -2.39
C THR A 243 -2.07 5.35 -3.69
N VAL A 244 -2.67 5.83 -4.79
CA VAL A 244 -2.52 5.22 -6.11
C VAL A 244 -1.06 5.17 -6.54
N PHE A 245 -0.30 6.26 -6.39
CA PHE A 245 1.13 6.23 -6.69
C PHE A 245 1.90 5.22 -5.85
N SER A 246 1.64 5.15 -4.55
CA SER A 246 2.25 4.16 -3.66
C SER A 246 1.99 2.72 -4.13
N MET A 247 0.75 2.44 -4.56
CA MET A 247 0.37 1.13 -5.11
C MET A 247 1.12 0.81 -6.41
N LEU A 248 1.20 1.77 -7.35
CA LEU A 248 1.93 1.58 -8.62
C LEU A 248 3.44 1.44 -8.42
N ASP A 249 4.02 2.19 -7.49
CA ASP A 249 5.43 2.09 -7.12
C ASP A 249 5.73 0.71 -6.53
N HIS A 250 4.85 0.19 -5.65
CA HIS A 250 4.98 -1.14 -5.08
C HIS A 250 4.86 -2.24 -6.13
N LEU A 251 3.89 -2.16 -7.05
CA LEU A 251 3.77 -3.08 -8.18
C LEU A 251 5.04 -3.10 -9.05
N THR A 252 5.60 -1.91 -9.32
CA THR A 252 6.83 -1.78 -10.10
C THR A 252 8.02 -2.42 -9.38
N GLN A 253 8.14 -2.20 -8.07
CA GLN A 253 9.17 -2.84 -7.25
C GLN A 253 8.99 -4.36 -7.18
N TRP A 254 7.76 -4.83 -7.03
CA TRP A 254 7.41 -6.25 -7.04
C TRP A 254 7.77 -6.92 -8.37
N ALA A 255 7.42 -6.29 -9.50
CA ALA A 255 7.76 -6.80 -10.82
C ALA A 255 9.28 -6.90 -11.01
N ARG A 256 10.04 -5.87 -10.60
CA ARG A 256 11.52 -5.88 -10.63
C ARG A 256 12.10 -7.00 -9.76
N HIS A 257 11.58 -7.18 -8.55
CA HIS A 257 12.03 -8.22 -7.63
C HIS A 257 11.77 -9.63 -8.18
N LYS A 258 10.54 -9.89 -8.66
CA LYS A 258 10.19 -11.17 -9.31
C LYS A 258 11.03 -11.42 -10.56
N PHE A 259 11.27 -10.40 -11.39
CA PHE A 259 12.13 -10.52 -12.57
C PHE A 259 13.57 -10.92 -12.21
N GLN A 260 14.13 -10.34 -11.14
CA GLN A 260 15.46 -10.69 -10.65
C GLN A 260 15.55 -12.16 -10.19
N ILE A 261 14.53 -12.65 -9.46
CA ILE A 261 14.44 -14.06 -9.05
C ILE A 261 14.40 -14.97 -10.28
N LEU A 262 13.52 -14.68 -11.25
CA LEU A 262 13.39 -15.47 -12.48
C LEU A 262 14.70 -15.53 -13.29
N ILE A 263 15.49 -14.44 -13.30
CA ILE A 263 16.82 -14.44 -13.94
C ILE A 263 17.80 -15.30 -13.14
N ALA A 264 17.82 -15.15 -11.81
CA ALA A 264 18.71 -15.92 -10.93
C ALA A 264 18.48 -17.43 -11.09
N GLU A 265 17.22 -17.87 -11.11
CA GLU A 265 16.82 -19.26 -11.33
C GLU A 265 17.25 -19.78 -12.70
N LYS A 266 17.08 -19.00 -13.76
CA LYS A 266 17.56 -19.36 -15.12
C LYS A 266 19.08 -19.49 -15.18
N SER A 267 19.81 -18.71 -14.39
CA SER A 267 21.28 -18.78 -14.31
C SER A 267 21.76 -19.99 -13.49
N ALA A 268 21.05 -20.34 -12.41
CA ALA A 268 21.35 -21.49 -11.55
C ALA A 268 20.95 -22.84 -12.18
N GLY A 269 19.86 -22.87 -12.95
CA GLY A 269 19.34 -24.06 -13.64
C GLY A 269 20.24 -24.62 -14.75
N LYS A 270 21.34 -23.95 -15.12
CA LYS A 270 22.37 -24.52 -16.00
C LYS A 270 23.28 -25.55 -15.31
N SER A 271 23.23 -25.69 -13.99
CA SER A 271 24.13 -26.58 -13.23
C SER A 271 23.47 -27.85 -12.67
N SER A 272 22.14 -27.99 -12.68
CA SER A 272 21.48 -29.17 -12.12
C SER A 272 20.33 -29.64 -13.00
N LYS A 273 20.51 -30.79 -13.66
CA LYS A 273 19.42 -31.59 -14.22
C LYS A 273 18.71 -32.26 -13.05
N ASP A 274 17.67 -31.65 -12.49
CA ASP A 274 16.66 -32.43 -11.78
C ASP A 274 15.24 -31.98 -12.14
N ARG A 275 14.39 -32.97 -12.41
CA ARG A 275 13.20 -32.87 -13.28
C ARG A 275 11.89 -32.54 -12.52
N GLY A 276 11.97 -31.73 -11.46
CA GLY A 276 10.83 -31.42 -10.57
C GLY A 276 10.16 -30.04 -10.75
N ASP A 277 10.93 -28.97 -11.06
CA ASP A 277 10.49 -27.57 -10.83
C ASP A 277 9.91 -26.82 -12.05
N LEU A 278 9.68 -27.50 -13.18
CA LEU A 278 9.23 -26.83 -14.42
C LEU A 278 7.83 -26.18 -14.32
N LYS A 279 6.96 -26.62 -13.40
CA LYS A 279 5.62 -26.04 -13.24
C LYS A 279 5.62 -24.70 -12.50
N THR A 280 6.34 -24.59 -11.38
CA THR A 280 6.40 -23.36 -10.56
C THR A 280 6.97 -22.19 -11.34
N SER A 281 8.02 -22.42 -12.15
CA SER A 281 8.60 -21.37 -13.01
C SER A 281 7.66 -20.84 -14.10
N SER A 282 6.66 -21.63 -14.51
CA SER A 282 5.66 -21.20 -15.50
C SER A 282 4.59 -20.32 -14.88
N GLU A 283 4.14 -20.67 -13.67
CA GLU A 283 3.15 -19.91 -12.90
C GLU A 283 3.74 -18.56 -12.46
N ASP A 284 4.95 -18.55 -11.90
CA ASP A 284 5.65 -17.30 -11.51
C ASP A 284 5.89 -16.36 -12.70
N TYR A 285 6.15 -16.91 -13.89
CA TYR A 285 6.34 -16.12 -15.09
C TYR A 285 5.02 -15.54 -15.62
N GLU A 286 3.91 -16.27 -15.50
CA GLU A 286 2.57 -15.78 -15.83
C GLU A 286 2.14 -14.67 -14.85
N GLU A 287 2.37 -14.84 -13.56
CA GLU A 287 2.15 -13.81 -12.53
C GLU A 287 2.92 -12.51 -12.83
N TYR A 288 4.22 -12.64 -13.15
CA TYR A 288 5.06 -11.51 -13.54
C TYR A 288 4.51 -10.80 -14.80
N GLN A 289 4.08 -11.56 -15.81
CA GLN A 289 3.49 -10.99 -17.02
C GLN A 289 2.16 -10.27 -16.74
N ASN A 290 1.31 -10.83 -15.88
CA ASN A 290 0.02 -10.23 -15.56
C ASN A 290 0.19 -8.84 -14.92
N VAL A 291 1.10 -8.72 -13.95
CA VAL A 291 1.41 -7.44 -13.30
C VAL A 291 2.07 -6.46 -14.27
N THR A 292 3.03 -6.92 -15.09
CA THR A 292 3.71 -6.04 -16.06
C THR A 292 2.75 -5.53 -17.11
N ARG A 293 1.89 -6.40 -17.67
CA ARG A 293 0.85 -6.00 -18.63
C ARG A 293 -0.11 -4.99 -18.02
N PHE A 294 -0.47 -5.15 -16.74
CA PHE A 294 -1.32 -4.18 -16.05
C PHE A 294 -0.66 -2.80 -15.96
N LEU A 295 0.62 -2.75 -15.58
CA LEU A 295 1.38 -1.49 -15.52
C LEU A 295 1.44 -0.81 -16.90
N ASP A 296 1.61 -1.59 -17.96
CA ASP A 296 1.66 -1.08 -19.34
C ASP A 296 0.31 -0.51 -19.83
N LEU A 297 -0.83 -0.88 -19.20
CA LEU A 297 -2.14 -0.30 -19.54
C LEU A 297 -2.26 1.16 -19.11
N ILE A 298 -1.49 1.59 -18.10
CA ILE A 298 -1.62 2.92 -17.51
C ILE A 298 -0.83 3.93 -18.34
N PRO A 299 -1.48 4.94 -18.95
CA PRO A 299 -0.78 5.88 -19.81
C PRO A 299 0.20 6.76 -19.03
N GLN A 300 1.44 6.84 -19.53
CA GLN A 300 2.50 7.66 -18.93
C GLN A 300 2.13 9.16 -18.88
N ASP A 301 1.37 9.67 -19.86
CA ASP A 301 0.85 11.04 -19.85
C ASP A 301 -0.13 11.32 -18.70
N ALA A 302 -0.99 10.35 -18.37
CA ALA A 302 -1.91 10.48 -17.24
C ALA A 302 -1.15 10.53 -15.91
N LEU A 303 -0.12 9.69 -15.75
CA LEU A 303 0.75 9.69 -14.58
C LEU A 303 1.54 10.99 -14.45
N ALA A 304 2.06 11.52 -15.56
CA ALA A 304 2.78 12.78 -15.60
C ALA A 304 1.88 13.96 -15.15
N VAL A 305 0.68 14.07 -15.71
CA VAL A 305 -0.28 15.13 -15.37
C VAL A 305 -0.75 15.02 -13.92
N ALA A 306 -1.09 13.82 -13.44
CA ALA A 306 -1.48 13.62 -12.03
C ALA A 306 -0.33 13.92 -11.05
N SER A 307 0.92 13.58 -11.43
CA SER A 307 2.11 13.89 -10.63
C SER A 307 2.36 15.40 -10.55
N PHE A 308 2.16 16.10 -11.67
CA PHE A 308 2.27 17.56 -11.71
C PHE A 308 1.21 18.23 -10.82
N ARG A 309 -0.05 17.78 -10.90
CA ARG A 309 -1.15 18.26 -10.04
C ARG A 309 -0.86 18.05 -8.55
N SER A 310 -0.28 16.92 -8.20
CA SER A 310 0.10 16.58 -6.82
C SER A 310 1.45 17.17 -6.36
N LYS A 311 2.05 18.09 -7.14
CA LYS A 311 3.33 18.75 -6.87
C LYS A 311 4.53 17.80 -6.77
N ALA A 312 4.41 16.58 -7.29
CA ALA A 312 5.49 15.61 -7.40
C ALA A 312 6.24 15.83 -8.73
N TYR A 313 6.90 16.98 -8.87
CA TYR A 313 7.50 17.42 -10.15
C TYR A 313 8.54 16.44 -10.71
N THR A 314 9.34 15.80 -9.86
CA THR A 314 10.33 14.81 -10.29
C THR A 314 9.67 13.58 -10.91
N ARG A 315 8.59 13.07 -10.29
CA ARG A 315 7.77 11.98 -10.82
C ARG A 315 7.07 12.39 -12.12
N ALA A 316 6.60 13.64 -12.19
CA ALA A 316 5.95 14.17 -13.39
C ALA A 316 6.90 14.17 -14.59
N VAL A 317 8.13 14.67 -14.42
CA VAL A 317 9.15 14.68 -15.47
C VAL A 317 9.55 13.25 -15.84
N MET A 318 9.75 12.36 -14.86
CA MET A 318 10.09 10.95 -15.13
C MET A 318 9.07 10.29 -16.06
N HIS A 319 7.77 10.38 -15.76
CA HIS A 319 6.73 9.78 -16.60
C HIS A 319 6.59 10.51 -17.93
N PHE A 320 6.78 11.82 -17.97
CA PHE A 320 6.71 12.59 -19.20
C PHE A 320 7.85 12.26 -20.18
N GLU A 321 9.06 12.05 -19.69
CA GLU A 321 10.18 11.57 -20.50
C GLU A 321 9.92 10.16 -21.05
N SER A 322 9.40 9.24 -20.21
CA SER A 322 8.95 7.91 -20.66
C SER A 322 7.88 8.01 -21.75
N PHE A 323 6.91 8.90 -21.59
CA PHE A 323 5.86 9.14 -22.59
C PHE A 323 6.41 9.61 -23.94
N ILE A 324 7.32 10.59 -23.94
CA ILE A 324 7.95 11.11 -25.17
C ILE A 324 8.77 10.02 -25.86
N THR A 325 9.54 9.26 -25.09
CA THR A 325 10.44 8.22 -25.63
C THR A 325 9.68 7.03 -26.20
N GLU A 326 8.63 6.56 -25.51
CA GLU A 326 7.79 5.44 -25.96
C GLU A 326 6.96 5.80 -27.20
N LYS A 327 6.32 6.98 -27.20
CA LYS A 327 5.45 7.42 -28.32
C LYS A 327 6.19 8.17 -29.42
N LYS A 328 7.51 8.40 -29.27
CA LYS A 328 8.37 9.17 -30.20
C LYS A 328 7.77 10.53 -30.58
N GLN A 329 7.18 11.23 -29.60
CA GLN A 329 6.52 12.51 -29.84
C GLN A 329 7.51 13.65 -29.98
N ASN A 330 7.13 14.70 -30.70
CA ASN A 330 7.96 15.88 -30.84
C ASN A 330 7.87 16.73 -29.57
N ILE A 331 9.00 16.92 -28.90
CA ILE A 331 9.13 17.72 -27.66
C ILE A 331 8.54 19.13 -27.86
N GLN A 332 8.67 19.70 -29.06
CA GLN A 332 8.19 21.05 -29.36
C GLN A 332 6.68 21.20 -29.18
N GLU A 333 5.89 20.15 -29.40
CA GLU A 333 4.42 20.19 -29.27
C GLU A 333 3.97 20.16 -27.80
N HIS A 334 4.86 19.78 -26.88
CA HIS A 334 4.56 19.61 -25.46
C HIS A 334 5.34 20.57 -24.55
N LEU A 335 5.95 21.60 -25.12
CA LEU A 335 6.69 22.65 -24.39
C LEU A 335 5.87 23.39 -23.34
N GLY A 336 4.53 23.41 -23.43
CA GLY A 336 3.69 24.05 -22.42
C GLY A 336 3.51 23.25 -21.12
N PHE A 337 3.87 21.96 -21.12
CA PHE A 337 3.83 21.09 -19.95
C PHE A 337 5.18 21.03 -19.20
N LEU A 338 6.29 21.12 -19.95
CA LEU A 338 7.64 21.34 -19.41
C LEU A 338 7.77 22.75 -18.83
#